data_AF-A0AAW1W5Q7-F1
#
_entry.id   AF-A0AAW1W5Q7-F1
#
_cell.length_a   1.000
_cell.length_b   1.000
_cell.length_c   1.000
_cell.angle_alpha   90.00
_cell.angle_beta   90.00
_cell.angle_gamma   90.00
#
_symmetry.space_group_name_H-M   'P 1'
#
loop_
_entity.id
_entity.type
_entity.pdbx_description
1 polymer ?
#
loop_
_entity_poly.entity_id
_entity_poly.type
_entity_poly.pdbx_seq_one_letter_code
_entity_poly.pdbx_strand_id
1 'polypeptide(L)'
;MAKFNVVQKKKRTQSQERKRRIHGDPVSGKLKLKEQPVSISGKRKRKLLKKWRRDQKEAVEKGLITMEDVEMADDDDEESQGTKKSSNKFPMKKSVKLKQGKRKGKKKAKSSKPASASGAQASVDVMVE
;
A
#
# COMPACT_ATOMS: atom_id res chain seq x y z
N MET A 1 -25.43 15.42 -26.72
CA MET A 1 -24.31 15.11 -25.80
C MET A 1 -23.35 14.00 -26.28
N ALA A 2 -23.74 13.11 -27.20
CA ALA A 2 -22.92 11.95 -27.62
C ALA A 2 -21.64 12.29 -28.42
N LYS A 3 -21.62 13.38 -29.21
CA LYS A 3 -20.49 13.71 -30.10
C LYS A 3 -19.16 13.94 -29.36
N PHE A 4 -19.18 14.66 -28.24
CA PHE A 4 -17.95 14.95 -27.48
C PHE A 4 -17.31 13.69 -26.90
N ASN A 5 -18.12 12.77 -26.36
CA ASN A 5 -17.63 11.51 -25.82
C ASN A 5 -17.04 10.61 -26.91
N VAL A 6 -17.62 10.61 -28.11
CA VAL A 6 -17.05 9.87 -29.27
C VAL A 6 -15.68 10.45 -29.66
N VAL A 7 -15.56 11.77 -29.75
CA VAL A 7 -14.28 12.44 -30.05
C VAL A 7 -13.24 12.15 -28.97
N GLN A 8 -13.61 12.21 -27.69
CA GLN A 8 -12.70 11.90 -26.59
C GLN A 8 -12.26 10.44 -26.58
N LYS A 9 -13.15 9.50 -26.87
CA LYS A 9 -12.80 8.08 -27.02
C LYS A 9 -11.78 7.88 -28.14
N LYS A 10 -11.99 8.50 -29.32
CA LYS A 10 -11.03 8.45 -30.44
C LYS A 10 -9.67 9.06 -30.08
N LYS A 11 -9.64 10.19 -29.38
CA LYS A 11 -8.38 10.79 -28.91
C LYS A 11 -7.64 9.87 -27.94
N ARG A 12 -8.37 9.17 -27.06
CA ARG A 12 -7.78 8.20 -26.12
C ARG A 12 -7.18 6.99 -26.85
N THR A 13 -7.85 6.46 -27.87
CA THR A 13 -7.31 5.32 -28.65
C THR A 13 -6.06 5.72 -29.43
N GLN A 14 -6.10 6.84 -30.15
CA GLN A 14 -4.93 7.36 -30.88
C GLN A 14 -3.72 7.59 -29.95
N SER A 15 -3.96 8.13 -28.75
CA SER A 15 -2.90 8.34 -27.77
C SER A 15 -2.31 7.02 -27.27
N GLN A 16 -3.13 5.98 -27.10
CA GLN A 16 -2.66 4.65 -26.71
C GLN A 16 -1.86 3.97 -27.83
N GLU A 17 -2.33 4.07 -29.07
CA GLU A 17 -1.63 3.54 -30.25
C GLU A 17 -0.26 4.21 -30.42
N ARG A 18 -0.20 5.54 -30.28
CA ARG A 18 1.07 6.27 -30.31
C ARG A 18 2.03 5.77 -29.22
N LYS A 19 1.54 5.53 -27.99
CA LYS A 19 2.36 4.97 -26.92
C LYS A 19 2.86 3.57 -27.26
N ARG A 20 2.00 2.71 -27.79
CA ARG A 20 2.36 1.35 -28.24
C ARG A 20 3.39 1.37 -29.36
N ARG A 21 3.30 2.33 -30.29
CA ARG A 21 4.27 2.49 -31.38
C ARG A 21 5.64 2.94 -30.89
N ILE A 22 5.70 3.85 -29.92
CA ILE A 22 6.97 4.43 -29.45
C ILE A 22 7.62 3.57 -28.36
N HIS A 23 6.83 2.97 -27.46
CA HIS A 23 7.31 2.30 -26.25
C HIS A 23 6.88 0.83 -26.13
N GLY A 24 6.08 0.33 -27.08
CA GLY A 24 5.65 -1.06 -27.07
C GLY A 24 6.75 -1.99 -27.57
N ASP A 25 6.59 -3.28 -27.26
CA ASP A 25 7.48 -4.29 -27.79
C ASP A 25 7.36 -4.40 -29.31
N PRO A 26 8.47 -4.57 -30.04
CA PRO A 26 8.47 -4.58 -31.51
C PRO A 26 7.70 -5.77 -32.10
N VAL A 27 7.66 -6.89 -31.37
CA VAL A 27 6.96 -8.11 -31.82
C VAL A 27 5.49 -8.11 -31.42
N SER A 28 5.17 -7.72 -30.18
CA SER A 28 3.79 -7.83 -29.65
C SER A 28 2.97 -6.55 -29.81
N GLY A 29 3.62 -5.40 -30.04
CA GLY A 29 2.97 -4.08 -30.09
C GLY A 29 2.32 -3.65 -28.77
N LYS A 30 2.50 -4.41 -27.68
CA LYS A 30 1.94 -4.10 -26.36
C LYS A 30 2.94 -3.30 -25.54
N LEU A 31 2.42 -2.43 -24.66
CA LEU A 31 3.23 -1.75 -23.67
C LEU A 31 3.64 -2.75 -22.59
N LYS A 32 4.91 -2.72 -22.17
CA LYS A 32 5.40 -3.53 -21.05
C LYS A 32 4.66 -3.15 -19.76
N LEU A 33 4.08 -4.14 -19.10
CA LEU A 33 3.55 -3.97 -17.76
C LEU A 33 4.72 -4.05 -16.78
N LYS A 34 4.97 -2.95 -16.05
CA LYS A 34 5.91 -3.00 -14.94
C LYS A 34 5.23 -3.68 -13.77
N GLU A 35 5.72 -4.88 -13.42
CA GLU A 35 5.31 -5.55 -12.20
C GLU A 35 5.62 -4.64 -11.02
N GLN A 36 4.60 -4.37 -10.20
CA GLN A 36 4.81 -3.61 -8.98
C GLN A 36 5.53 -4.50 -7.99
N PRO A 37 6.60 -4.02 -7.33
CA PRO A 37 7.25 -4.80 -6.30
C PRO A 37 6.26 -5.05 -5.17
N VAL A 38 5.81 -6.30 -5.04
CA VAL A 38 4.90 -6.71 -3.98
C VAL A 38 5.70 -6.77 -2.68
N SER A 39 5.41 -5.86 -1.76
CA SER A 39 6.08 -5.85 -0.46
C SER A 39 5.64 -7.06 0.37
N ILE A 40 6.60 -7.92 0.72
CA ILE A 40 6.34 -9.09 1.56
C ILE A 40 6.27 -8.62 3.02
N SER A 41 5.14 -8.89 3.69
CA SER A 41 4.97 -8.64 5.14
C SER A 41 6.06 -9.32 5.96
N GLY A 42 6.51 -8.67 7.04
CA GLY A 42 7.53 -9.22 7.96
C GLY A 42 7.16 -10.60 8.51
N LYS A 43 5.86 -10.86 8.75
CA LYS A 43 5.37 -12.20 9.14
C LYS A 43 5.64 -13.24 8.06
N ARG A 44 5.39 -12.89 6.79
CA ARG A 44 5.64 -13.78 5.65
C ARG A 44 7.14 -13.98 5.43
N LYS A 45 7.97 -12.95 5.58
CA LYS A 45 9.45 -13.09 5.58
C LYS A 45 9.92 -14.07 6.66
N ARG A 46 9.45 -13.91 7.90
CA ARG A 46 9.79 -14.83 9.01
C ARG A 46 9.31 -16.26 8.74
N LYS A 47 8.13 -16.46 8.14
CA LYS A 47 7.65 -17.80 7.75
C LYS A 47 8.52 -18.42 6.66
N LEU A 48 8.87 -17.67 5.62
CA LEU A 48 9.73 -18.14 4.54
C LEU A 48 11.11 -18.54 5.07
N LEU A 49 11.70 -17.71 5.94
CA LEU A 49 12.99 -18.02 6.57
C LEU A 49 12.91 -19.27 7.45
N LYS A 50 11.82 -19.44 8.22
CA LYS A 50 11.61 -20.67 9.00
C LYS A 50 11.38 -21.90 8.13
N LYS A 51 10.75 -21.75 6.97
CA LYS A 51 10.58 -22.85 6.01
C LYS A 51 11.94 -23.21 5.42
N TRP A 52 12.66 -22.22 4.92
CA TRP A 52 14.01 -22.38 4.36
C TRP A 52 14.96 -23.10 5.34
N ARG A 53 14.99 -22.70 6.62
CA ARG A 53 15.80 -23.41 7.64
C ARG A 53 15.38 -24.87 7.87
N ARG A 54 14.11 -25.22 7.67
CA ARG A 54 13.68 -26.63 7.75
C ARG A 54 14.10 -27.38 6.51
N ASP A 55 13.86 -26.80 5.33
CA ASP A 55 14.26 -27.37 4.04
C ASP A 55 15.78 -27.64 4.00
N GLN A 56 16.59 -26.72 4.53
CA GLN A 56 18.06 -26.89 4.69
C GLN A 56 18.40 -28.06 5.63
N LYS A 57 17.76 -28.15 6.79
CA LYS A 57 17.98 -29.27 7.74
C LYS A 57 17.59 -30.62 7.15
N GLU A 58 16.47 -30.69 6.45
CA GLU A 58 16.04 -31.90 5.76
C GLU A 58 16.99 -32.28 4.63
N ALA A 59 17.58 -31.31 3.94
CA ALA A 59 18.56 -31.56 2.90
C ALA A 59 19.90 -32.06 3.47
N VAL A 60 20.33 -31.56 4.63
CA VAL A 60 21.48 -32.09 5.38
C VAL A 60 21.21 -33.53 5.85
N GLU A 61 20.02 -33.80 6.40
CA GLU A 61 19.63 -35.15 6.84
C GLU A 61 19.58 -36.15 5.67
N LYS A 62 19.15 -35.69 4.49
CA LYS A 62 19.15 -36.48 3.26
C LYS A 62 20.54 -36.60 2.62
N GLY A 63 21.57 -35.94 3.17
CA GLY A 63 22.93 -35.91 2.62
C GLY A 63 23.05 -35.15 1.29
N LEU A 64 22.05 -34.33 0.94
CA LEU A 64 22.07 -33.48 -0.25
C LEU A 64 22.92 -32.22 -0.07
N ILE A 65 23.14 -31.79 1.19
CA ILE A 65 23.91 -30.61 1.56
C ILE A 65 24.90 -31.04 2.64
N THR A 66 26.18 -30.74 2.43
CA THR A 66 27.23 -30.97 3.44
C THR A 66 27.35 -29.77 4.37
N MET A 67 27.89 -29.95 5.57
CA MET A 67 28.06 -28.84 6.53
C MET A 67 28.86 -27.67 5.93
N GLU A 68 29.81 -27.96 5.01
CA GLU A 68 30.63 -26.98 4.29
C GLU A 68 29.80 -26.11 3.31
N ASP A 69 28.78 -26.69 2.65
CA ASP A 69 27.87 -25.94 1.77
C ASP A 69 26.99 -24.94 2.55
N VAL A 70 26.74 -25.20 3.83
CA VAL A 70 26.01 -24.28 4.71
C VAL A 70 26.90 -23.11 5.12
N GLU A 71 28.17 -23.38 5.44
CA GLU A 71 29.15 -22.35 5.81
C GLU A 71 29.43 -21.37 4.67
N MET A 72 29.57 -21.87 3.44
CA MET A 72 29.77 -21.02 2.25
C MET A 72 28.56 -20.12 1.91
N ALA A 73 27.34 -20.49 2.32
CA ALA A 73 26.13 -19.72 2.03
C ALA A 73 25.94 -18.53 2.98
N ASP A 74 26.42 -18.61 4.22
CA ASP A 74 26.29 -17.53 5.21
C ASP A 74 27.29 -16.37 4.93
N ASP A 75 28.43 -16.66 4.29
CA ASP A 75 29.44 -15.66 3.90
C ASP A 75 28.96 -14.70 2.80
N ASP A 76 28.08 -15.15 1.90
CA ASP A 76 27.51 -14.34 0.80
C ASP A 76 26.49 -13.29 1.30
N ASP A 77 25.84 -13.51 2.45
CA ASP A 77 24.80 -12.60 3.00
C ASP A 77 25.40 -11.41 3.78
N GLU A 78 26.61 -11.57 4.35
CA GLU A 78 27.28 -10.54 5.17
C GLU A 78 27.89 -9.39 4.34
N GLU A 79 28.14 -9.58 3.04
CA GLU A 79 28.68 -8.50 2.19
C GLU A 79 27.64 -7.38 1.89
N SER A 80 26.36 -7.62 2.19
CA SER A 80 25.26 -6.69 1.88
C SER A 80 24.81 -5.77 3.02
N GLN A 81 25.31 -5.93 4.26
CA GLN A 81 24.90 -5.09 5.40
C GLN A 81 25.84 -3.92 5.73
N GLY A 82 26.78 -3.61 4.82
CA GLY A 82 27.74 -2.52 4.96
C GLY A 82 27.27 -1.12 4.54
N THR A 83 26.05 -0.67 4.88
CA THR A 83 25.71 0.77 4.70
C THR A 83 25.12 1.40 5.95
N LYS A 84 26.03 2.02 6.71
CA LYS A 84 25.88 3.12 7.67
C LYS A 84 24.46 3.71 7.75
N LYS A 85 23.82 3.49 8.90
CA LYS A 85 22.54 4.10 9.29
C LYS A 85 22.75 5.60 9.51
N SER A 86 22.66 6.40 8.45
CA SER A 86 22.64 7.86 8.59
C SER A 86 21.32 8.27 9.26
N SER A 87 21.43 9.04 10.35
CA SER A 87 20.26 9.61 11.02
C SER A 87 19.65 10.67 10.11
N ASN A 88 18.60 10.29 9.37
CA ASN A 88 17.84 11.22 8.55
C ASN A 88 17.13 12.25 9.44
N LYS A 89 17.80 13.38 9.70
CA LYS A 89 17.17 14.59 10.24
C LYS A 89 16.32 15.22 9.13
N PHE A 90 15.06 14.82 9.04
CA PHE A 90 14.10 15.47 8.15
C PHE A 90 13.81 16.90 8.66
N PRO A 91 14.03 17.96 7.85
CA PRO A 91 13.60 19.30 8.24
C PRO A 91 12.07 19.37 8.19
N MET A 92 11.42 19.37 9.36
CA MET A 92 9.99 19.64 9.47
C MET A 92 9.73 21.10 9.07
N LYS A 93 9.17 21.31 7.88
CA LYS A 93 8.71 22.64 7.46
C LYS A 93 7.52 23.01 8.33
N LYS A 94 7.59 24.17 9.00
CA LYS A 94 6.55 24.68 9.90
C LYS A 94 5.18 24.66 9.20
N SER A 95 4.17 24.24 9.96
CA SER A 95 2.81 23.95 9.50
C SER A 95 2.21 25.05 8.62
N VAL A 96 1.69 24.64 7.45
CA VAL A 96 0.89 25.52 6.59
C VAL A 96 -0.43 25.81 7.33
N LYS A 97 -0.64 27.08 7.71
CA LYS A 97 -1.89 27.56 8.30
C LYS A 97 -3.01 27.42 7.27
N LEU A 98 -3.83 26.38 7.41
CA LEU A 98 -5.03 26.18 6.59
C LEU A 98 -6.00 27.35 6.83
N LYS A 99 -6.17 28.24 5.84
CA LYS A 99 -7.24 29.23 5.88
C LYS A 99 -8.57 28.50 5.69
N GLN A 100 -9.36 28.40 6.75
CA GLN A 100 -10.71 27.86 6.70
C GLN A 100 -11.55 28.73 5.75
N GLY A 101 -11.98 28.14 4.62
CA GLY A 101 -12.89 28.80 3.69
C GLY A 101 -14.21 29.14 4.37
N LYS A 102 -14.69 30.38 4.21
CA LYS A 102 -15.97 30.85 4.76
C LYS A 102 -17.11 29.95 4.26
N ARG A 103 -17.71 29.15 5.15
CA ARG A 103 -18.90 28.35 4.85
C ARG A 103 -20.09 29.32 4.71
N LYS A 104 -20.59 29.50 3.49
CA LYS A 104 -21.86 30.21 3.23
C LYS A 104 -23.00 29.39 3.86
N GLY A 105 -23.65 29.96 4.87
CA GLY A 105 -24.75 29.32 5.60
C GLY A 105 -25.93 29.01 4.69
N LYS A 106 -26.41 27.77 4.74
CA LYS A 106 -27.67 27.34 4.12
C LYS A 106 -28.80 27.67 5.10
N LYS A 107 -29.78 28.45 4.63
CA LYS A 107 -30.90 28.99 5.40
C LYS A 107 -31.70 27.87 6.10
N LYS A 108 -32.00 28.07 7.39
CA LYS A 108 -32.95 27.25 8.14
C LYS A 108 -34.36 27.42 7.57
N ALA A 109 -34.99 26.33 7.15
CA ALA A 109 -36.44 26.25 7.03
C ALA A 109 -37.02 25.87 8.41
N LYS A 110 -38.02 26.63 8.85
CA LYS A 110 -38.80 26.42 10.06
C LYS A 110 -39.82 25.32 9.82
N SER A 111 -39.96 24.39 10.76
CA SER A 111 -41.26 23.88 11.18
C SER A 111 -41.19 23.46 12.65
N SER A 112 -41.91 24.21 13.45
CA SER A 112 -42.08 24.13 14.90
C SER A 112 -43.24 23.21 15.27
N LYS A 113 -43.08 22.36 16.30
CA LYS A 113 -43.94 22.35 17.52
C LYS A 113 -43.36 21.43 18.63
N PRO A 114 -43.38 21.81 19.92
CA PRO A 114 -42.91 21.00 21.05
C PRO A 114 -44.03 20.53 22.01
N ALA A 115 -43.62 19.70 22.99
CA ALA A 115 -44.31 19.21 24.20
C ALA A 115 -45.30 18.04 23.96
N SER A 116 -45.40 16.99 24.79
CA SER A 116 -45.21 16.87 26.24
C SER A 116 -45.21 15.39 26.70
N ALA A 117 -44.52 15.14 27.82
CA ALA A 117 -44.85 14.20 28.90
C ALA A 117 -44.80 12.66 28.70
N SER A 118 -44.07 12.05 29.65
CA SER A 118 -44.30 10.76 30.34
C SER A 118 -43.42 9.54 29.99
N GLY A 119 -42.85 8.95 31.06
CA GLY A 119 -42.15 7.65 31.10
C GLY A 119 -40.62 7.81 31.18
N ALA A 120 -39.99 7.90 32.35
CA ALA A 120 -39.55 6.77 33.19
C ALA A 120 -38.60 5.82 32.40
N GLN A 121 -37.36 5.53 32.75
CA GLN A 121 -36.63 5.60 34.01
C GLN A 121 -35.12 5.80 33.76
N ALA A 122 -34.45 6.33 34.78
CA ALA A 122 -33.00 6.39 34.92
C ALA A 122 -32.41 5.03 35.32
N SER A 123 -31.16 4.75 34.91
CA SER A 123 -30.05 4.18 35.74
C SER A 123 -28.89 3.84 34.79
N VAL A 124 -27.88 4.71 34.67
CA VAL A 124 -26.54 4.59 35.29
C VAL A 124 -25.86 3.25 34.99
N ASP A 125 -24.96 3.23 34.00
CA ASP A 125 -24.04 2.12 33.75
C ASP A 125 -22.76 2.35 34.56
N VAL A 126 -22.49 1.43 35.50
CA VAL A 126 -21.37 1.43 36.44
C VAL A 126 -20.26 0.53 35.89
N MET A 127 -19.01 0.99 36.05
CA MET A 127 -17.76 0.31 35.71
C MET A 127 -17.55 -1.06 36.40
N VAL A 128 -16.56 -1.83 35.88
CA VAL A 128 -15.83 -3.00 36.45
C VAL A 128 -16.37 -4.35 35.89
N GLU A 129 -15.60 -5.29 35.33
CA GLU A 129 -14.16 -5.68 35.44
C GLU A 129 -13.37 -5.66 34.12
#